data_AF-A0A2R7RX17-F1
#
_entry.id   AF-A0A2R7RX17-F1
#
_cell.length_a   1.000
_cell.length_b   1.000
_cell.length_c   1.000
_cell.angle_alpha   90.00
_cell.angle_beta   90.00
_cell.angle_gamma   90.00
#
_symmetry.space_group_name_H-M   'P 1'
#
loop_
_entity.id
_entity.type
_entity.pdbx_description
1 polymer ?
#
loop_
_entity_poly.entity_id
_entity_poly.type
_entity_poly.pdbx_seq_one_letter_code
_entity_poly.pdbx_strand_id
1 'polypeptide(L)'
;MKLPRLRVLVLAAMAAAVLATACWWAFGPPGVAVELTRRSWRMEVVVERYKPEAGSGWCDELPPGVFDVSRRVTADPTGRRSEPAEHCRYTELVWRRQWIAKTEGGPGSRPDWPRPPLRMAPPGEPGSERLGKREAFYEIELRDRSDHQWTCRVTPERWALLREGQRFRMPVDRFGTADCARLG
;
A
#
# COMPACT_ATOMS: atom_id res chain seq x y z
N MET A 1 -9.82 71.72 -16.90
CA MET A 1 -9.50 70.28 -17.04
C MET A 1 -10.14 69.50 -15.89
N LYS A 2 -11.29 68.86 -16.13
CA LYS A 2 -12.02 68.07 -15.11
C LYS A 2 -11.54 66.60 -15.17
N LEU A 3 -10.49 66.29 -14.40
CA LEU A 3 -9.98 64.92 -14.18
C LEU A 3 -10.50 64.16 -12.91
N PRO A 4 -11.49 64.62 -12.11
CA PRO A 4 -11.85 63.93 -10.87
C PRO A 4 -12.56 62.59 -11.13
N ARG A 5 -13.32 62.47 -12.22
CA ARG A 5 -13.99 61.22 -12.60
C ARG A 5 -13.01 60.12 -13.00
N LEU A 6 -11.91 60.49 -13.68
CA LEU A 6 -10.88 59.54 -14.08
C LEU A 6 -10.16 58.96 -12.86
N ARG A 7 -9.83 59.80 -11.85
CA ARG A 7 -9.19 59.34 -10.61
C ARG A 7 -10.08 58.37 -9.82
N VAL A 8 -11.38 58.66 -9.71
CA VAL A 8 -12.33 57.77 -9.04
C VAL A 8 -12.46 56.43 -9.77
N LEU A 9 -12.54 56.44 -11.10
CA LEU A 9 -12.58 55.22 -11.90
C LEU A 9 -11.31 54.37 -11.73
N VAL A 10 -10.13 55.00 -11.73
CA VAL A 10 -8.86 54.31 -11.51
C VAL A 10 -8.78 53.70 -10.11
N LEU A 11 -9.18 54.43 -9.06
CA LEU A 11 -9.20 53.91 -7.69
C LEU A 11 -10.17 52.74 -7.53
N ALA A 12 -11.37 52.85 -8.11
CA ALA A 12 -12.35 51.76 -8.10
C ALA A 12 -11.83 50.51 -8.83
N ALA A 13 -11.16 50.68 -9.97
CA ALA A 13 -10.56 49.58 -10.72
C ALA A 13 -9.42 48.90 -9.94
N MET A 14 -8.55 49.66 -9.29
CA MET A 14 -7.49 49.10 -8.44
C MET A 14 -8.07 48.35 -7.23
N ALA A 15 -9.07 48.92 -6.55
CA ALA A 15 -9.74 48.26 -5.44
C ALA A 15 -10.40 46.94 -5.87
N ALA A 16 -11.08 46.95 -7.02
CA ALA A 16 -11.69 45.74 -7.59
C ALA A 16 -10.64 44.68 -7.95
N ALA A 17 -9.50 45.07 -8.53
CA ALA A 17 -8.41 44.15 -8.87
C ALA A 17 -7.79 43.52 -7.60
N VAL A 18 -7.53 44.33 -6.57
CA VAL A 18 -6.99 43.84 -5.29
C VAL A 18 -7.98 42.88 -4.63
N LEU A 19 -9.26 43.24 -4.56
CA LEU A 19 -10.31 42.37 -4.00
C LEU A 19 -10.44 41.07 -4.80
N ALA A 20 -10.37 41.11 -6.13
CA ALA A 20 -10.42 39.92 -6.96
C ALA A 20 -9.23 38.98 -6.67
N THR A 21 -8.01 39.52 -6.57
CA THR A 21 -6.82 38.72 -6.24
C THR A 21 -6.87 38.15 -4.82
N ALA A 22 -7.33 38.93 -3.84
CA ALA A 22 -7.48 38.47 -2.45
C ALA A 22 -8.57 37.40 -2.32
N CYS A 23 -9.72 37.58 -2.98
CA CYS A 23 -10.77 36.58 -3.05
C CYS A 23 -10.30 35.30 -3.73
N TRP A 24 -9.53 35.40 -4.83
CA TRP A 24 -8.95 34.22 -5.47
C TRP A 24 -7.94 33.49 -4.56
N TRP A 25 -7.18 34.23 -3.75
CA TRP A 25 -6.23 33.64 -2.80
C TRP A 25 -6.95 32.96 -1.62
N ALA A 26 -8.00 33.58 -1.11
CA ALA A 26 -8.78 33.07 0.03
C ALA A 26 -9.75 31.93 -0.34
N PHE A 27 -10.35 31.98 -1.53
CA PHE A 27 -11.40 31.05 -1.98
C PHE A 27 -10.99 30.24 -3.22
N GLY A 28 -9.71 30.30 -3.59
CA GLY A 28 -9.18 29.53 -4.70
C GLY A 28 -9.28 28.01 -4.45
N PRO A 29 -9.26 27.19 -5.51
CA PRO A 29 -9.35 25.75 -5.35
C PRO A 29 -8.16 25.24 -4.51
N PRO A 30 -8.38 24.43 -3.47
CA PRO A 30 -7.30 23.95 -2.62
C PRO A 30 -6.37 22.98 -3.38
N GLY A 31 -5.12 22.91 -2.94
CA GLY A 31 -4.14 21.92 -3.41
C GLY A 31 -3.14 22.41 -4.46
N VAL A 32 -2.13 21.58 -4.69
CA VAL A 32 -1.05 21.82 -5.65
C VAL A 32 -1.47 21.25 -7.01
N ALA A 33 -1.20 22.00 -8.08
CA ALA A 33 -1.41 21.52 -9.43
C ALA A 33 -0.34 20.48 -9.77
N VAL A 34 -0.77 19.25 -10.05
CA VAL A 34 0.09 18.12 -10.39
C VAL A 34 -0.31 17.54 -11.74
N GLU A 35 0.65 16.95 -12.42
CA GLU A 35 0.50 16.29 -13.70
C GLU A 35 0.84 14.80 -13.54
N LEU A 36 0.04 13.94 -14.16
CA LEU A 36 0.29 12.50 -14.20
C LEU A 36 1.41 12.20 -15.17
N THR A 37 2.55 11.80 -14.65
CA THR A 37 3.74 11.50 -15.45
C THR A 37 3.83 10.03 -15.84
N ARG A 38 3.30 9.13 -15.02
CA ARG A 38 3.38 7.69 -15.27
C ARG A 38 2.21 6.92 -14.69
N ARG A 39 1.79 5.88 -15.39
CA ARG A 39 0.91 4.83 -14.85
C ARG A 39 1.63 3.48 -14.85
N SER A 40 1.58 2.78 -13.73
CA SER A 40 2.13 1.44 -13.60
C SER A 40 1.17 0.49 -12.88
N TRP A 41 1.28 -0.78 -13.20
CA TRP A 41 0.65 -1.85 -12.45
C TRP A 41 1.70 -2.87 -12.03
N ARG A 42 1.45 -3.55 -10.91
CA ARG A 42 2.28 -4.64 -10.39
C ARG A 42 1.38 -5.71 -9.81
N MET A 43 1.57 -6.94 -10.27
CA MET A 43 0.87 -8.14 -9.79
C MET A 43 1.84 -8.99 -9.00
N GLU A 44 1.47 -9.32 -7.77
CA GLU A 44 2.29 -10.12 -6.86
C GLU A 44 1.56 -11.37 -6.40
N VAL A 45 2.26 -12.50 -6.43
CA VAL A 45 1.82 -13.73 -5.76
C VAL A 45 2.88 -14.17 -4.78
N VAL A 46 2.46 -14.37 -3.54
CA VAL A 46 3.31 -14.95 -2.50
C VAL A 46 3.51 -16.43 -2.84
N VAL A 47 4.76 -16.86 -2.93
CA VAL A 47 5.11 -18.27 -2.99
C VAL A 47 5.45 -18.74 -1.58
N GLU A 48 4.67 -19.70 -1.11
CA GLU A 48 4.83 -20.32 0.20
C GLU A 48 5.54 -21.65 0.05
N ARG A 49 6.30 -22.04 1.07
CA ARG A 49 6.95 -23.35 1.14
C ARG A 49 6.57 -24.06 2.40
N TYR A 50 6.32 -25.35 2.24
CA TYR A 50 6.05 -26.26 3.34
C TYR A 50 7.37 -26.58 4.05
N LYS A 51 7.46 -26.20 5.32
CA LYS A 51 8.70 -26.35 6.11
C LYS A 51 8.39 -26.82 7.53
N PRO A 52 9.32 -27.55 8.16
CA PRO A 52 9.27 -27.80 9.58
C PRO A 52 9.53 -26.50 10.34
N GLU A 53 8.69 -26.23 11.34
CA GLU A 53 8.83 -25.12 12.25
C GLU A 53 8.74 -25.62 13.68
N ALA A 54 9.69 -25.18 14.52
CA ALA A 54 9.71 -25.54 15.93
C ALA A 54 8.69 -24.69 16.69
N GLY A 55 7.81 -25.35 17.43
CA GLY A 55 6.83 -24.76 18.31
C GLY A 55 7.02 -25.21 19.75
N SER A 56 6.37 -24.51 20.67
CA SER A 56 6.28 -24.93 22.06
C SER A 56 4.97 -24.47 22.69
N GLY A 57 4.40 -25.30 23.54
CA GLY A 57 3.15 -25.01 24.23
C GLY A 57 2.80 -26.10 25.24
N TRP A 58 1.67 -25.95 25.91
CA TRP A 58 1.16 -27.00 26.80
C TRP A 58 0.80 -28.25 26.00
N CYS A 59 1.13 -29.42 26.54
CA CYS A 59 1.00 -30.69 25.81
C CYS A 59 -0.47 -31.06 25.48
N ASP A 60 -1.43 -30.55 26.24
CA ASP A 60 -2.88 -30.69 26.02
C ASP A 60 -3.43 -29.72 24.97
N GLU A 61 -2.64 -28.74 24.53
CA GLU A 61 -3.03 -27.71 23.54
C GLU A 61 -2.25 -27.87 22.21
N LEU A 62 -1.67 -29.05 21.96
CA LEU A 62 -0.85 -29.28 20.77
C LEU A 62 -1.69 -29.27 19.48
N PRO A 63 -1.21 -28.59 18.41
CA PRO A 63 -1.82 -28.68 17.09
C PRO A 63 -1.82 -30.12 16.55
N PRO A 64 -2.78 -30.48 15.68
CA PRO A 64 -2.75 -31.78 15.00
C PRO A 64 -1.57 -31.86 14.02
N GLY A 65 -0.97 -33.05 13.89
CA GLY A 65 0.11 -33.29 12.92
C GLY A 65 1.50 -32.82 13.37
N VAL A 66 1.67 -32.49 14.65
CA VAL A 66 3.00 -32.26 15.24
C VAL A 66 3.80 -33.57 15.35
N PHE A 67 5.11 -33.45 15.27
CA PHE A 67 6.07 -34.55 15.43
C PHE A 67 7.29 -34.06 16.24
N ASP A 68 8.24 -34.96 16.53
CA ASP A 68 9.42 -34.67 17.35
C ASP A 68 9.10 -34.01 18.72
N VAL A 69 8.11 -34.56 19.41
CA VAL A 69 7.61 -33.99 20.66
C VAL A 69 8.51 -34.35 21.84
N SER A 70 9.12 -33.33 22.48
CA SER A 70 9.82 -33.46 23.76
C SER A 70 8.98 -32.86 24.89
N ARG A 71 8.85 -33.57 26.02
CA ARG A 71 8.00 -33.16 27.14
C ARG A 71 8.82 -32.77 28.36
N ARG A 72 8.37 -31.77 29.10
CA ARG A 72 8.95 -31.36 30.38
C ARG A 72 7.87 -30.81 31.30
N VAL A 73 7.88 -31.24 32.56
CA VAL A 73 7.02 -30.65 33.59
C VAL A 73 7.56 -29.28 34.00
N THR A 74 6.70 -28.26 33.99
CA THR A 74 7.03 -26.90 34.44
C THR A 74 5.84 -26.26 35.13
N ALA A 75 6.12 -25.36 36.09
CA ALA A 75 5.11 -24.47 36.63
C ALA A 75 4.71 -23.43 35.57
N ASP A 76 3.44 -23.03 35.55
CA ASP A 76 2.92 -22.02 34.63
C ASP A 76 3.30 -20.60 35.11
N PRO A 77 4.13 -19.86 34.37
CA PRO A 77 4.55 -18.52 34.75
C PRO A 77 3.41 -17.49 34.70
N THR A 78 2.31 -17.79 33.98
CA THR A 78 1.15 -16.91 33.87
C THR A 78 0.13 -17.12 35.00
N GLY A 79 0.29 -18.18 35.80
CA GLY A 79 -0.60 -18.52 36.90
C GLY A 79 -2.01 -18.97 36.49
N ARG A 80 -2.23 -19.32 35.22
CA ARG A 80 -3.53 -19.85 34.76
C ARG A 80 -3.74 -21.28 35.22
N ARG A 81 -2.66 -22.05 35.38
CA ARG A 81 -2.68 -23.42 35.91
C ARG A 81 -2.20 -23.44 37.36
N SER A 82 -2.99 -24.07 38.23
CA SER A 82 -2.71 -24.16 39.67
C SER A 82 -1.62 -25.19 40.02
N GLU A 83 -1.40 -26.17 39.15
CA GLU A 83 -0.42 -27.25 39.35
C GLU A 83 0.60 -27.27 38.19
N PRO A 84 1.84 -27.75 38.43
CA PRO A 84 2.80 -27.98 37.37
C PRO A 84 2.23 -28.92 36.30
N ALA A 85 2.35 -28.53 35.03
CA ALA A 85 1.81 -29.28 33.90
C ALA A 85 2.90 -29.61 32.87
N GLU A 86 2.60 -30.53 31.95
CA GLU A 86 3.52 -30.88 30.87
C GLU A 86 3.57 -29.79 29.81
N HIS A 87 4.76 -29.25 29.58
CA HIS A 87 5.07 -28.35 28.49
C HIS A 87 5.86 -29.09 27.41
N CYS A 88 5.37 -28.98 26.18
CA CYS A 88 5.87 -29.68 25.02
C CYS A 88 6.67 -28.72 24.11
N ARG A 89 7.80 -29.21 23.60
CA ARG A 89 8.45 -28.66 22.40
C ARG A 89 8.18 -29.62 21.26
N TYR A 90 7.85 -29.11 20.09
CA TYR A 90 7.41 -29.91 18.97
C TYR A 90 7.85 -29.28 17.66
N THR A 91 7.78 -30.06 16.58
CA THR A 91 7.92 -29.58 15.21
C THR A 91 6.59 -29.75 14.49
N GLU A 92 6.16 -28.74 13.74
CA GLU A 92 5.00 -28.81 12.86
C GLU A 92 5.39 -28.49 11.42
N LEU A 93 4.68 -29.08 10.45
CA LEU A 93 4.86 -28.70 9.05
C LEU A 93 3.87 -27.61 8.68
N VAL A 94 4.39 -26.44 8.33
CA VAL A 94 3.59 -25.24 8.03
C VAL A 94 3.99 -24.60 6.71
N TRP A 95 3.01 -23.94 6.08
CA TRP A 95 3.24 -23.13 4.90
C TRP A 95 3.72 -21.75 5.31
N ARG A 96 4.94 -21.39 4.90
CA ARG A 96 5.52 -20.08 5.17
C ARG A 96 5.91 -19.38 3.89
N ARG A 97 5.74 -18.06 3.84
CA ARG A 97 6.23 -17.23 2.75
C ARG A 97 7.73 -17.50 2.53
N GLN A 98 8.08 -17.89 1.31
CA GLN A 98 9.48 -18.05 0.91
C GLN A 98 9.94 -16.88 0.04
N TRP A 99 9.14 -16.49 -0.95
CA TRP A 99 9.45 -15.40 -1.88
C TRP A 99 8.17 -14.85 -2.53
N ILE A 100 8.29 -13.77 -3.31
CA ILE A 100 7.17 -13.16 -4.04
C ILE A 100 7.52 -13.18 -5.52
N ALA A 101 6.65 -13.76 -6.35
CA ALA A 101 6.75 -13.61 -7.79
C ALA A 101 6.02 -12.34 -8.20
N LYS A 102 6.62 -11.56 -9.09
CA LYS A 102 6.08 -10.28 -9.53
C LYS A 102 6.09 -10.15 -11.05
N THR A 103 5.06 -9.50 -11.57
CA THR A 103 5.00 -8.97 -12.95
C THR A 103 4.59 -7.51 -12.84
N GLU A 104 5.21 -6.66 -13.66
CA GLU A 104 4.98 -5.22 -13.65
C GLU A 104 4.89 -4.70 -15.08
N GLY A 105 4.14 -3.62 -15.27
CA GLY A 105 3.94 -3.05 -16.60
C GLY A 105 3.26 -1.69 -16.55
N GLY A 106 3.10 -1.11 -17.73
CA GLY A 106 2.44 0.18 -17.94
C GLY A 106 1.10 0.04 -18.68
N PRO A 107 0.49 1.16 -19.09
CA PRO A 107 -0.81 1.18 -19.77
C PRO A 107 -0.84 0.45 -21.11
N GLY A 108 0.32 0.28 -21.78
CA GLY A 108 0.43 -0.49 -23.02
C GLY A 108 0.48 -2.01 -22.85
N SER A 109 0.45 -2.50 -21.61
CA SER A 109 0.56 -3.93 -21.29
C SER A 109 -0.60 -4.37 -20.42
N ARG A 110 -1.17 -5.54 -20.71
CA ARG A 110 -2.24 -6.12 -19.90
C ARG A 110 -1.67 -6.65 -18.58
N PRO A 111 -2.27 -6.30 -17.42
CA PRO A 111 -1.89 -6.91 -16.17
C PRO A 111 -2.11 -8.43 -16.20
N ASP A 112 -1.06 -9.20 -15.96
CA ASP A 112 -1.11 -10.67 -15.86
C ASP A 112 -0.49 -11.13 -14.54
N TRP A 113 -1.04 -12.19 -13.97
CA TRP A 113 -0.51 -12.78 -12.74
C TRP A 113 0.74 -13.60 -13.04
N PRO A 114 1.81 -13.46 -12.26
CA PRO A 114 3.02 -14.26 -12.45
C PRO A 114 2.72 -15.75 -12.27
N ARG A 115 3.31 -16.58 -13.11
CA ARG A 115 3.21 -18.06 -13.08
C ARG A 115 4.58 -18.68 -12.83
N PRO A 116 5.13 -18.52 -11.61
CA PRO A 116 6.44 -19.07 -11.31
C PRO A 116 6.44 -20.60 -11.39
N PRO A 117 7.55 -21.22 -11.79
CA PRO A 117 7.72 -22.66 -11.60
C PRO A 117 7.75 -22.97 -10.10
N LEU A 118 6.98 -23.97 -9.68
CA LEU A 118 6.89 -24.39 -8.28
C LEU A 118 7.68 -25.67 -8.07
N ARG A 119 8.37 -25.76 -6.94
CA ARG A 119 9.02 -27.00 -6.50
C ARG A 119 8.00 -27.91 -5.84
N MET A 120 7.98 -29.18 -6.23
CA MET A 120 7.11 -30.19 -5.64
C MET A 120 7.97 -31.26 -4.96
N ALA A 121 7.74 -31.47 -3.67
CA ALA A 121 8.27 -32.61 -2.91
C ALA A 121 7.20 -33.72 -2.83
N PRO A 122 7.58 -34.95 -2.46
CA PRO A 122 6.62 -36.02 -2.21
C PRO A 122 5.52 -35.62 -1.19
N PRO A 123 4.32 -36.19 -1.27
CA PRO A 123 3.25 -35.91 -0.32
C PRO A 123 3.69 -36.17 1.13
N GLY A 124 3.46 -35.21 2.02
CA GLY A 124 3.84 -35.30 3.43
C GLY A 124 5.29 -34.90 3.74
N GLU A 125 6.12 -34.64 2.72
CA GLU A 125 7.49 -34.17 2.91
C GLU A 125 7.59 -32.64 2.86
N PRO A 126 8.46 -32.02 3.69
CA PRO A 126 8.74 -30.61 3.56
C PRO A 126 9.46 -30.32 2.25
N GLY A 127 9.27 -29.12 1.70
CA GLY A 127 9.96 -28.67 0.50
C GLY A 127 9.05 -28.24 -0.63
N SER A 128 7.81 -28.74 -0.67
CA SER A 128 6.81 -28.32 -1.63
C SER A 128 6.53 -26.83 -1.54
N GLU A 129 6.35 -26.20 -2.69
CA GLU A 129 5.98 -24.80 -2.87
C GLU A 129 4.54 -24.70 -3.38
N ARG A 130 3.82 -23.65 -2.98
CA ARG A 130 2.48 -23.34 -3.48
C ARG A 130 2.28 -21.84 -3.68
N LEU A 131 1.30 -21.49 -4.51
CA LEU A 131 0.81 -20.11 -4.61
C LEU A 131 -0.06 -19.79 -3.39
N GLY A 132 0.31 -18.74 -2.67
CA GLY A 132 -0.43 -18.18 -1.55
C GLY A 132 -1.21 -16.93 -1.95
N LYS A 133 -1.16 -15.91 -1.08
CA LYS A 133 -1.88 -14.64 -1.25
C LYS A 133 -1.47 -13.94 -2.56
N ARG A 134 -2.47 -13.37 -3.24
CA ARG A 134 -2.30 -12.50 -4.42
C ARG A 134 -2.60 -11.05 -4.06
N GLU A 135 -1.79 -10.13 -4.54
CA GLU A 135 -1.97 -8.69 -4.35
C GLU A 135 -1.75 -7.95 -5.67
N ALA A 136 -2.68 -7.03 -5.98
CA ALA A 136 -2.64 -6.20 -7.18
C ALA A 136 -2.40 -4.75 -6.77
N PHE A 137 -1.41 -4.12 -7.40
CA PHE A 137 -1.06 -2.73 -7.18
C PHE A 137 -1.25 -1.96 -8.48
N TYR A 138 -2.02 -0.88 -8.43
CA TYR A 138 -2.17 0.07 -9.51
C TYR A 138 -1.72 1.42 -9.00
N GLU A 139 -0.62 1.91 -9.57
CA GLU A 139 0.10 3.07 -9.09
C GLU A 139 0.16 4.14 -10.19
N ILE A 140 0.05 5.39 -9.78
CA ILE A 140 0.28 6.55 -10.64
C ILE A 140 1.36 7.42 -10.02
N GLU A 141 2.23 7.96 -10.87
CA GLU A 141 3.22 8.97 -10.48
C GLU A 141 2.69 10.34 -10.89
N LEU A 142 2.72 11.27 -9.94
CA LEU A 142 2.27 12.64 -10.09
C LEU A 142 3.45 13.57 -9.84
N ARG A 143 3.56 14.64 -10.62
CA ARG A 143 4.63 15.64 -10.50
C ARG A 143 4.07 17.06 -10.53
N ASP A 144 4.58 17.94 -9.69
CA ASP A 144 4.26 19.38 -9.77
C ASP A 144 5.28 20.15 -10.63
N ARG A 145 5.12 21.48 -10.68
CA ARG A 145 6.04 22.38 -11.40
C ARG A 145 7.38 22.58 -10.68
N SER A 146 7.43 22.28 -9.39
CA SER A 146 8.60 22.39 -8.53
C SER A 146 9.37 21.07 -8.45
N ASP A 147 9.03 20.11 -9.32
CA ASP A 147 9.65 18.80 -9.45
C ASP A 147 9.37 17.80 -8.32
N HIS A 148 8.47 18.12 -7.39
CA HIS A 148 8.04 17.18 -6.37
C HIS A 148 7.29 16.03 -7.01
N GLN A 149 7.57 14.81 -6.54
CA GLN A 149 6.98 13.58 -7.06
C GLN A 149 6.22 12.83 -5.97
N TRP A 150 5.04 12.34 -6.33
CA TRP A 150 4.21 11.50 -5.46
C TRP A 150 3.78 10.24 -6.19
N THR A 151 3.77 9.12 -5.48
CA THR A 151 3.21 7.86 -5.97
C THR A 151 1.91 7.57 -5.22
N CYS A 152 0.82 7.47 -5.98
CA CYS A 152 -0.50 7.20 -5.43
C CYS A 152 -1.00 5.82 -5.86
N ARG A 153 -1.48 5.03 -4.91
CA ARG A 153 -2.23 3.80 -5.20
C ARG A 153 -3.69 4.14 -5.50
N VAL A 154 -4.21 3.57 -6.56
CA VAL A 154 -5.57 3.78 -7.05
C VAL A 154 -6.25 2.45 -7.32
N THR A 155 -7.57 2.46 -7.50
CA THR A 155 -8.32 1.27 -7.92
C THR A 155 -8.04 0.96 -9.40
N PRO A 156 -8.16 -0.31 -9.84
CA PRO A 156 -7.99 -0.69 -11.24
C PRO A 156 -8.88 0.10 -12.22
N GLU A 157 -10.14 0.34 -11.85
CA GLU A 157 -11.12 1.05 -12.67
C GLU A 157 -10.65 2.49 -12.91
N ARG A 158 -10.22 3.15 -11.83
CA ARG A 158 -9.69 4.51 -11.91
C ARG A 158 -8.41 4.55 -12.73
N TRP A 159 -7.48 3.64 -12.46
CA TRP A 159 -6.19 3.56 -13.17
C TRP A 159 -6.37 3.45 -14.69
N ALA A 160 -7.37 2.67 -15.13
CA ALA A 160 -7.69 2.49 -16.55
C ALA A 160 -8.21 3.78 -17.21
N LEU A 161 -8.96 4.61 -16.48
CA LEU A 161 -9.54 5.86 -16.99
C LEU A 161 -8.53 7.02 -17.08
N LEU A 162 -7.52 7.01 -16.22
CA LEU A 162 -6.50 8.07 -16.17
C LEU A 162 -5.66 8.11 -17.45
N ARG A 163 -5.04 9.25 -17.77
CA ARG A 163 -4.09 9.35 -18.89
C ARG A 163 -2.85 10.12 -18.45
N GLU A 164 -1.70 9.74 -19.00
CA GLU A 164 -0.47 10.52 -18.82
C GLU A 164 -0.65 11.92 -19.44
N GLY A 165 -0.10 12.94 -18.78
CA GLY A 165 -0.33 14.36 -19.07
C GLY A 165 -1.61 14.94 -18.47
N GLN A 166 -2.47 14.14 -17.84
CA GLN A 166 -3.65 14.65 -17.15
C GLN A 166 -3.26 15.45 -15.91
N ARG A 167 -3.94 16.57 -15.69
CA ARG A 167 -3.65 17.50 -14.58
C ARG A 167 -4.74 17.44 -13.52
N PHE A 168 -4.31 17.46 -12.26
CA PHE A 168 -5.17 17.44 -11.09
C PHE A 168 -4.76 18.53 -10.11
N ARG A 169 -5.65 18.86 -9.18
CA ARG A 169 -5.26 19.52 -7.94
C ARG A 169 -5.28 18.51 -6.83
N MET A 170 -4.16 18.38 -6.14
CA MET A 170 -3.99 17.43 -5.05
C MET A 170 -3.75 18.18 -3.75
N PRO A 171 -4.54 17.91 -2.69
CA PRO A 171 -4.25 18.42 -1.37
C PRO A 171 -2.90 17.85 -0.89
N VAL A 172 -2.03 18.74 -0.43
CA VAL A 172 -0.75 18.38 0.17
C VAL A 172 -0.73 18.99 1.56
N ASP A 173 -0.34 18.20 2.56
CA ASP A 173 -0.23 18.70 3.93
C ASP A 173 0.99 19.63 4.10
N ARG A 174 1.15 20.20 5.29
CA ARG A 174 2.28 21.08 5.60
C ARG A 174 3.67 20.41 5.53
N PHE A 175 3.70 19.08 5.45
CA PHE A 175 4.93 18.28 5.39
C PHE A 175 5.24 17.78 3.97
N GLY A 176 4.42 18.11 2.97
CA GLY A 176 4.60 17.64 1.61
C GLY A 176 3.95 16.29 1.31
N THR A 177 3.15 15.74 2.24
CA THR A 177 2.44 14.47 2.04
C THR A 177 1.19 14.70 1.21
N ALA A 178 1.09 13.99 0.10
CA ALA A 178 -0.08 14.00 -0.78
C ALA A 178 -1.25 13.19 -0.20
N ASP A 179 -2.45 13.77 -0.20
CA ASP A 179 -3.68 13.04 0.07
C ASP A 179 -4.20 12.38 -1.22
N CYS A 180 -3.63 11.21 -1.54
CA CYS A 180 -3.99 10.43 -2.72
C CYS A 180 -5.45 9.95 -2.71
N ALA A 181 -6.11 9.86 -1.54
CA ALA A 181 -7.51 9.43 -1.45
C ALA A 181 -8.48 10.49 -1.97
N ARG A 182 -8.06 11.76 -1.97
CA ARG A 182 -8.85 12.90 -2.46
C ARG A 182 -8.59 13.28 -3.91
N LEU A 183 -7.71 12.57 -4.60
CA LEU A 183 -7.74 12.59 -6.06
C LEU A 183 -9.14 12.07 -6.41
N GLY A 184 -10.02 12.94 -6.92
CA GLY A 184 -11.39 12.68 -7.34
C GLY A 184 -11.45 12.80 -8.84
#